data_AF-A0A7J6QAA6-F1
#
_entry.id   AF-A0A7J6QAA6-F1
#
_cell.length_a   1.000
_cell.length_b   1.000
_cell.length_c   1.000
_cell.angle_alpha   90.00
_cell.angle_beta   90.00
_cell.angle_gamma   90.00
#
_symmetry.space_group_name_H-M   'P 1'
#
loop_
_entity.id
_entity.type
_entity.pdbx_description
1 polymer ?
#
loop_
_entity_poly.entity_id
_entity_poly.type
_entity_poly.pdbx_seq_one_letter_code
_entity_poly.pdbx_strand_id
1 'polypeptide(L)'
;MSLLYKDAAAVVDKVTGQGVGLREAFYKSKLKSSNPQKVYALVCKTVKSRKRIESALRSAGLLDTLADRSLGLVMAYDLMYGQGIRGGGKLARMLNEKAAVLKRAVQDDKATSSEDTGAQLPRY
;
A
#
# COMPACT_ATOMS: atom_id res chain seq x y z
N MET A 1 9.23 -7.47 11.12
CA MET A 1 8.56 -6.80 9.98
C MET A 1 8.79 -7.64 8.74
N SER A 2 7.75 -7.96 7.96
CA SER A 2 7.93 -8.76 6.76
C SER A 2 8.84 -8.03 5.76
N LEU A 3 9.75 -8.77 5.12
CA LEU A 3 10.63 -8.22 4.07
C LEU A 3 9.83 -7.65 2.88
N LEU A 4 8.65 -8.22 2.60
CA LEU A 4 7.79 -7.82 1.49
C LEU A 4 7.32 -6.37 1.57
N TYR A 5 6.78 -5.94 2.72
CA TYR A 5 6.36 -4.55 2.90
C TYR A 5 7.55 -3.58 2.91
N LYS A 6 8.70 -3.98 3.43
CA LYS A 6 9.91 -3.14 3.43
C LYS A 6 10.42 -2.90 2.01
N ASP A 7 10.50 -3.96 1.22
CA ASP A 7 10.92 -3.87 -0.18
C ASP A 7 9.93 -3.03 -1.00
N ALA A 8 8.62 -3.27 -0.82
CA ALA A 8 7.60 -2.48 -1.49
C ALA A 8 7.66 -0.99 -1.09
N ALA A 9 7.80 -0.69 0.19
CA ALA A 9 7.94 0.68 0.68
C ALA A 9 9.15 1.38 0.05
N ALA A 10 10.30 0.70 -0.01
CA ALA A 10 11.51 1.24 -0.62
C ALA A 10 11.33 1.55 -2.12
N VAL A 11 10.58 0.74 -2.86
CA VAL A 11 10.28 1.01 -4.27
C VAL A 11 9.28 2.17 -4.39
N VAL A 12 8.21 2.19 -3.58
CA VAL A 12 7.23 3.29 -3.58
C VAL A 12 7.89 4.61 -3.24
N ASP A 13 8.82 4.61 -2.29
CA ASP A 13 9.57 5.80 -1.89
C ASP A 13 10.45 6.33 -3.01
N LYS A 14 11.14 5.45 -3.75
CA LYS A 14 11.89 5.85 -4.96
C LYS A 14 10.97 6.42 -6.05
N VAL A 15 9.86 5.76 -6.34
CA VAL A 15 8.91 6.23 -7.37
C VAL A 15 8.30 7.59 -6.98
N THR A 16 8.01 7.77 -5.69
CA THR A 16 7.32 8.96 -5.17
C THR A 16 8.28 10.12 -4.91
N GLY A 17 9.40 9.86 -4.26
CA GLY A 17 10.36 10.86 -3.83
C GLY A 17 11.35 11.25 -4.93
N GLN A 18 11.75 10.30 -5.78
CA GLN A 18 12.71 10.54 -6.86
C GLN A 18 12.05 10.63 -8.24
N GLY A 19 10.74 10.38 -8.36
CA GLY A 19 10.01 10.46 -9.62
C GLY A 19 10.42 9.40 -10.66
N VAL A 20 11.13 8.35 -10.25
CA VAL A 20 11.65 7.32 -11.16
C VAL A 20 10.52 6.39 -11.60
N GLY A 21 10.61 5.88 -12.85
CA GLY A 21 9.65 4.92 -13.36
C GLY A 21 9.58 3.64 -12.51
N LEU A 22 8.38 3.10 -12.32
CA LEU A 22 8.13 1.95 -11.44
C LEU A 22 9.00 0.71 -11.78
N ARG A 23 9.18 0.43 -13.08
CA ARG A 23 10.10 -0.63 -13.55
C ARG A 23 11.53 -0.34 -13.13
N GLU A 24 12.02 0.87 -13.36
CA GLU A 24 13.39 1.24 -13.04
C GLU A 24 13.65 1.19 -11.53
N ALA A 25 12.74 1.73 -10.72
CA ALA A 25 12.82 1.68 -9.27
C ALA A 25 12.84 0.24 -8.73
N PHE A 26 12.03 -0.65 -9.33
CA PHE A 26 11.97 -2.06 -8.98
C PHE A 26 13.24 -2.82 -9.38
N TYR A 27 13.72 -2.68 -10.62
CA TYR A 27 14.94 -3.36 -11.08
C TYR A 27 16.22 -2.83 -10.40
N LYS A 28 16.27 -1.53 -10.07
CA LYS A 28 17.37 -0.96 -9.27
C LYS A 28 17.27 -1.32 -7.78
N SER A 29 16.10 -1.76 -7.30
CA SER A 29 15.96 -2.24 -5.93
C SER A 29 16.42 -3.69 -5.84
N LYS A 30 17.43 -3.98 -5.02
CA LYS A 30 17.76 -5.36 -4.65
C LYS A 30 16.71 -5.87 -3.68
N LEU A 31 15.65 -6.46 -4.22
CA LEU A 31 14.57 -7.07 -3.43
C LEU A 31 15.12 -8.25 -2.65
N LYS A 32 14.91 -8.26 -1.33
CA LYS A 32 15.29 -9.36 -0.45
C LYS A 32 14.14 -10.35 -0.22
N SER A 33 12.95 -10.00 -0.70
CA SER A 33 11.74 -10.79 -0.55
C SER A 33 11.73 -11.99 -1.48
N SER A 34 11.31 -13.15 -0.97
CA SER A 34 11.14 -14.38 -1.76
C SER A 34 10.09 -14.27 -2.88
N ASN A 35 9.26 -13.23 -2.89
CA ASN A 35 8.17 -13.06 -3.87
C ASN A 35 8.21 -11.67 -4.55
N PRO A 36 9.12 -11.45 -5.52
CA PRO A 36 9.28 -10.17 -6.20
C PRO A 36 8.04 -9.75 -7.00
N GLN A 37 7.32 -10.69 -7.61
CA GLN A 37 6.08 -10.41 -8.35
C GLN A 37 4.98 -9.83 -7.45
N LYS A 38 4.84 -10.34 -6.21
CA LYS A 38 3.89 -9.81 -5.25
C LYS A 38 4.27 -8.39 -4.83
N VAL A 39 5.56 -8.13 -4.61
CA VAL A 39 6.06 -6.78 -4.36
C VAL A 39 5.70 -5.85 -5.52
N TYR A 40 5.99 -6.25 -6.76
CA TYR A 40 5.67 -5.44 -7.94
C TYR A 40 4.18 -5.10 -8.05
N ALA A 41 3.31 -6.10 -7.90
CA ALA A 41 1.87 -5.91 -7.94
C ALA A 41 1.38 -4.97 -6.83
N LEU A 42 1.91 -5.12 -5.62
CA LEU A 42 1.59 -4.29 -4.46
C LEU A 42 2.02 -2.84 -4.68
N VAL A 43 3.23 -2.60 -5.18
CA VAL A 43 3.76 -1.26 -5.51
C VAL A 43 2.92 -0.62 -6.62
N CYS A 44 2.63 -1.35 -7.70
CA CYS A 44 1.82 -0.83 -8.81
C CYS A 44 0.43 -0.38 -8.33
N LYS A 45 -0.23 -1.22 -7.54
CA LYS A 45 -1.56 -0.95 -7.01
C LYS A 45 -1.59 0.20 -5.99
N THR A 46 -0.58 0.27 -5.13
CA THR A 46 -0.44 1.37 -4.14
C THR A 46 -0.16 2.70 -4.82
N VAL A 47 0.68 2.74 -5.85
CA VAL A 47 0.92 3.97 -6.64
C VAL A 47 -0.34 4.40 -7.39
N LYS A 48 -1.07 3.47 -8.04
CA LYS A 48 -2.33 3.77 -8.73
C LYS A 48 -3.39 4.34 -7.77
N SER A 49 -3.51 3.75 -6.59
CA SER A 49 -4.55 4.12 -5.61
C SER A 49 -4.07 5.14 -4.57
N ARG A 50 -2.87 5.71 -4.76
CA ARG A 50 -2.19 6.53 -3.74
C ARG A 50 -3.07 7.65 -3.20
N LYS A 51 -3.69 8.43 -4.09
CA LYS A 51 -4.55 9.57 -3.69
C LYS A 51 -5.70 9.15 -2.77
N ARG A 52 -6.34 8.01 -3.08
CA ARG A 52 -7.45 7.45 -2.27
C ARG A 52 -6.95 6.94 -0.93
N ILE A 53 -5.84 6.19 -0.92
CA ILE A 53 -5.25 5.68 0.33
C ILE A 53 -4.80 6.84 1.23
N GLU A 54 -4.19 7.88 0.64
CA GLU A 54 -3.71 9.05 1.35
C GLU A 54 -4.85 9.87 1.94
N SER A 55 -5.95 10.05 1.21
CA SER A 55 -7.20 10.64 1.71
C SER A 55 -7.75 9.87 2.91
N ALA A 56 -7.89 8.54 2.79
CA ALA A 56 -8.37 7.70 3.88
C ALA A 56 -7.44 7.72 5.11
N LEU A 57 -6.12 7.74 4.91
CA LEU A 57 -5.15 7.86 6.01
C LEU A 57 -5.22 9.22 6.71
N ARG A 58 -5.47 10.29 5.94
CA ARG A 58 -5.65 11.64 6.47
C ARG A 58 -6.93 11.72 7.30
N SER A 59 -8.04 11.18 6.81
CA SER A 59 -9.30 11.09 7.55
C SER A 59 -9.19 10.26 8.82
N ALA A 60 -8.30 9.26 8.83
CA ALA A 60 -8.00 8.46 10.02
C ALA A 60 -6.97 9.11 10.98
N GLY A 61 -6.39 10.27 10.62
CA GLY A 61 -5.36 10.96 11.41
C GLY A 61 -4.05 10.18 11.56
N LEU A 62 -3.84 9.16 10.73
CA LEU A 62 -2.68 8.26 10.81
C LEU A 62 -1.47 8.80 10.03
N LEU A 63 -1.71 9.67 9.07
CA LEU A 63 -0.70 10.13 8.13
C LEU A 63 0.52 10.76 8.84
N ASP A 64 0.30 11.52 9.91
CA ASP A 64 1.35 12.16 10.70
C ASP A 64 1.97 11.25 11.78
N THR A 65 1.30 10.15 12.13
CA THR A 65 1.79 9.19 13.15
C THR A 65 2.73 8.14 12.57
N LEU A 66 2.78 8.01 11.25
CA LEU A 66 3.59 7.01 10.58
C LEU A 66 5.01 7.52 10.33
N ALA A 67 5.98 6.87 10.98
CA ALA A 67 7.41 7.14 10.78
C ALA A 67 7.87 6.96 9.33
N ASP A 68 7.29 5.98 8.61
CA ASP A 68 7.54 5.72 7.19
C ASP A 68 6.23 5.84 6.40
N ARG A 69 6.02 6.98 5.74
CA ARG A 69 4.80 7.27 4.95
C ARG A 69 4.59 6.24 3.84
N SER A 70 5.65 5.85 3.14
CA SER A 70 5.64 4.85 2.07
C SER A 70 5.31 3.44 2.58
N LEU A 71 5.81 3.04 3.76
CA LEU A 71 5.45 1.78 4.39
C LEU A 71 3.96 1.75 4.82
N GLY A 72 3.49 2.87 5.32
CA GLY A 72 2.09 3.10 5.68
C GLY A 72 1.12 2.91 4.55
N LEU A 73 1.38 3.59 3.43
CA LEU A 73 0.56 3.50 2.23
C LEU A 73 0.46 2.06 1.73
N VAL A 74 1.58 1.33 1.77
CA VAL A 74 1.65 -0.06 1.34
C VAL A 74 0.83 -0.99 2.26
N MET A 75 0.99 -0.87 3.58
CA MET A 75 0.24 -1.68 4.53
C MET A 75 -1.25 -1.34 4.55
N ALA A 76 -1.60 -0.07 4.42
CA ALA A 76 -2.98 0.39 4.34
C ALA A 76 -3.69 -0.18 3.11
N TYR A 77 -3.01 -0.18 1.95
CA TYR A 77 -3.55 -0.80 0.75
C TYR A 77 -3.81 -2.30 0.94
N ASP A 78 -2.87 -3.03 1.54
CA ASP A 78 -3.02 -4.47 1.77
C ASP A 78 -4.11 -4.79 2.81
N LEU A 79 -4.37 -3.87 3.75
CA LEU A 79 -5.46 -3.97 4.70
C LEU A 79 -6.84 -3.67 4.07
N MET A 80 -6.89 -2.75 3.11
CA MET A 80 -8.12 -2.34 2.42
C MET A 80 -8.53 -3.31 1.31
N TYR A 81 -7.57 -3.74 0.50
CA TYR A 81 -7.81 -4.49 -0.74
C TYR A 81 -7.20 -5.91 -0.74
N GLY A 82 -6.36 -6.22 0.24
CA GLY A 82 -5.72 -7.53 0.38
C GLY A 82 -6.45 -8.46 1.35
N GLN A 83 -5.77 -9.55 1.73
CA GLN A 83 -6.27 -10.54 2.70
C GLN A 83 -5.94 -10.16 4.16
N GLY A 84 -5.53 -8.91 4.41
CA GLY A 84 -5.08 -8.42 5.71
C GLY A 84 -3.55 -8.41 5.86
N ILE A 85 -3.07 -7.62 6.83
CA ILE A 85 -1.64 -7.37 7.03
C ILE A 85 -0.95 -8.63 7.57
N ARG A 86 -0.05 -9.23 6.78
CA ARG A 86 0.77 -10.38 7.20
C ARG A 86 2.02 -9.91 7.93
N GLY A 87 1.84 -9.65 9.23
CA GLY A 87 2.91 -9.22 10.12
C GLY A 87 3.21 -7.72 10.03
N GLY A 88 3.75 -7.15 11.10
CA GLY A 88 3.96 -5.70 11.19
C GLY A 88 3.84 -5.12 12.60
N GLY A 89 3.74 -5.97 13.63
CA GLY A 89 3.86 -5.58 15.04
C GLY A 89 2.99 -4.38 15.39
N LYS A 90 3.60 -3.36 16.00
CA LYS A 90 2.93 -2.14 16.45
C LYS A 90 2.21 -1.38 15.32
N LEU A 91 2.80 -1.31 14.12
CA LEU A 91 2.25 -0.57 12.98
C LEU A 91 1.03 -1.28 12.37
N ALA A 92 1.13 -2.61 12.20
CA ALA A 92 -0.03 -3.41 11.81
C ALA A 92 -1.16 -3.31 12.82
N ARG A 93 -0.85 -3.32 14.13
CA ARG A 93 -1.86 -3.20 15.19
C ARG A 93 -2.56 -1.84 15.16
N MET A 94 -1.83 -0.74 15.03
CA MET A 94 -2.42 0.60 14.88
C MET A 94 -3.30 0.71 13.63
N LEU A 95 -2.84 0.17 12.49
CA LEU A 95 -3.65 0.13 11.26
C LEU A 95 -4.89 -0.75 11.41
N ASN A 96 -4.81 -1.84 12.18
CA ASN A 96 -5.93 -2.75 12.41
C ASN A 96 -6.97 -2.15 13.39
N GLU A 97 -6.52 -1.43 14.41
CA GLU A 97 -7.39 -0.69 15.33
C GLU A 97 -8.19 0.41 14.60
N LYS A 98 -7.56 1.05 13.62
CA LYS A 98 -8.21 2.06 12.77
C LYS A 98 -8.76 1.48 11.45
N ALA A 99 -8.71 0.15 11.27
CA ALA A 99 -9.15 -0.51 10.03
C ALA A 99 -10.62 -0.26 9.73
N ALA A 100 -11.47 -0.23 10.77
CA ALA A 100 -12.89 0.03 10.61
C ALA A 100 -13.16 1.45 10.06
N VAL A 101 -12.39 2.43 10.53
CA VAL A 101 -12.47 3.83 10.07
C VAL A 101 -11.94 3.95 8.65
N LEU A 102 -10.80 3.31 8.37
CA LEU A 102 -10.20 3.27 7.03
C LEU A 102 -11.12 2.60 6.00
N LYS A 103 -11.74 1.48 6.36
CA LYS A 103 -12.70 0.79 5.48
C LYS A 103 -13.96 1.60 5.25
N ARG A 104 -14.48 2.31 6.27
CA ARG A 104 -15.59 3.25 6.10
C ARG A 104 -15.23 4.40 5.18
N ALA A 105 -14.09 5.07 5.42
CA ALA A 105 -13.65 6.17 4.57
C ALA A 105 -13.49 5.74 3.11
N VAL A 106 -12.98 4.53 2.85
CA VAL A 106 -12.88 3.98 1.49
C VAL A 106 -14.23 3.59 0.92
N GLN A 107 -15.19 3.13 1.73
CA GLN A 107 -16.57 2.86 1.28
C GLN A 107 -17.31 4.14 0.90
N ASP A 108 -17.15 5.21 1.69
CA ASP A 108 -17.67 6.53 1.38
C ASP A 108 -17.07 7.05 0.07
N ASP A 109 -15.74 6.95 -0.11
CA ASP A 109 -15.08 7.28 -1.38
C ASP A 109 -15.53 6.38 -2.56
N LYS A 110 -15.82 5.10 -2.29
CA LYS A 110 -16.31 4.14 -3.31
C LYS A 110 -17.72 4.49 -3.78
N ALA A 111 -18.57 5.05 -2.90
CA ALA A 111 -19.92 5.48 -3.26
C ALA A 111 -19.90 6.62 -4.28
N THR A 112 -18.86 7.45 -4.27
CA THR A 112 -18.61 8.53 -5.24
C THR A 112 -17.81 8.11 -6.48
N SER A 113 -17.31 6.89 -6.56
CA SER A 113 -16.52 6.42 -7.70
C SER A 113 -16.78 4.93 -7.94
N SER A 114 -17.98 4.65 -8.42
CA SER A 114 -18.38 3.37 -9.02
C SER A 114 -17.63 3.15 -10.34
N GLU A 115 -16.31 2.92 -10.27
CA GLU A 115 -15.50 2.33 -11.35
C GLU A 115 -14.05 2.20 -10.84
N ASP A 116 -13.66 0.99 -10.45
CA ASP A 116 -12.35 0.46 -10.87
C ASP A 116 -12.45 -1.06 -10.71
N THR A 117 -12.71 -1.67 -11.84
CA THR A 117 -12.90 -3.08 -12.12
C THR A 117 -11.77 -3.89 -11.50
N GLY A 118 -12.14 -5.00 -10.87
CA GLY A 118 -11.19 -5.99 -10.39
C GLY A 118 -10.20 -6.36 -11.49
N ALA A 119 -8.94 -5.99 -11.30
CA ALA A 119 -7.84 -6.52 -12.10
C ALA A 119 -7.59 -7.96 -11.63
N GLN A 120 -8.42 -8.86 -12.16
CA GLN A 120 -8.19 -10.29 -12.23
C GLN A 120 -6.90 -10.50 -13.05
N LEU A 121 -5.78 -10.74 -12.36
CA LEU A 121 -4.54 -11.09 -13.03
C LEU A 121 -4.61 -12.56 -13.51
N PRO A 122 -4.18 -12.86 -14.74
CA PRO A 122 -4.21 -14.21 -15.28
C PRO A 122 -3.31 -15.15 -14.47
N ARG A 123 -3.86 -16.34 -14.21
CA ARG A 123 -3.11 -17.50 -13.70
C ARG A 123 -2.13 -17.95 -14.77
N TYR A 124 -0.84 -17.81 -14.48
CA TYR A 124 0.21 -18.63 -15.07
C TYR A 124 1.15 -19.05 -13.95
#